data_AF-A0A453BFP3-F1
#
_entry.id   AF-A0A453BFP3-F1
#
_cell.length_a   1.000
_cell.length_b   1.000
_cell.length_c   1.000
_cell.angle_alpha   90.00
_cell.angle_beta   90.00
_cell.angle_gamma   90.00
#
_symmetry.space_group_name_H-M   'P 1'
#
loop_
_entity.id
_entity.type
_entity.pdbx_description
1 polymer ?
#
loop_
_entity_poly.entity_id
_entity_poly.type
_entity_poly.pdbx_seq_one_letter_code
_entity_poly.pdbx_strand_id
1 'polypeptide(L)'
;PCHQPATCSLILSSCPTPIPWLEAKNLSAMAPEPVIGKLSVRVVRGHNLVIADPLTHTSDPYVVLCYGSQKVKTSVQKKNANPLWNDVLVLPVTNPTKPVKLEVFDEDKFTADDSMGVAEFNVTDTYDAAKLDLKHASDGTRIKTIYPVGTNYLGGESHVSWKNGKVVQDLILKLKNVDSGSVVLQLEWVHVPGVTL
;
A
#
# COMPACT_ATOMS: atom_id res chain seq x y z
N PRO A 1 -7.70 75.86 -39.78
CA PRO A 1 -8.35 74.89 -40.68
C PRO A 1 -7.76 73.48 -40.52
N CYS A 2 -8.42 72.63 -39.74
CA CYS A 2 -8.25 71.17 -39.73
C CYS A 2 -9.59 70.54 -39.34
N HIS A 3 -9.87 69.33 -39.83
CA HIS A 3 -11.18 68.70 -39.79
C HIS A 3 -11.47 67.90 -38.51
N GLN A 4 -12.77 67.74 -38.21
CA GLN A 4 -13.36 66.62 -37.46
C GLN A 4 -13.20 65.28 -38.25
N PRO A 5 -13.59 64.07 -37.76
CA PRO A 5 -14.33 63.71 -36.54
C PRO A 5 -13.50 62.76 -35.63
N ALA A 6 -13.99 61.97 -34.66
CA ALA A 6 -15.36 61.63 -34.22
C ALA A 6 -15.43 61.34 -32.70
N THR A 7 -16.63 61.05 -32.19
CA THR A 7 -16.89 60.48 -30.86
C THR A 7 -17.25 58.99 -30.97
N CYS A 8 -16.92 58.19 -29.96
CA CYS A 8 -17.42 56.82 -29.85
C CYS A 8 -17.72 56.46 -28.39
N SER A 9 -19.00 56.31 -28.06
CA SER A 9 -19.46 55.61 -26.85
C SER A 9 -19.72 54.15 -27.22
N LEU A 10 -19.51 53.21 -26.28
CA LEU A 10 -20.58 52.35 -25.72
C LEU A 10 -20.06 51.15 -24.92
N ILE A 11 -20.82 50.85 -23.84
CA ILE A 11 -21.05 49.55 -23.19
C ILE A 11 -19.86 48.88 -22.46
N LEU A 12 -19.96 48.93 -21.12
CA LEU A 12 -19.35 47.95 -20.22
C LEU A 12 -20.00 46.58 -20.42
N SER A 13 -19.26 45.59 -20.92
CA SER A 13 -19.69 44.20 -20.87
C SER A 13 -19.43 43.60 -19.49
N SER A 14 -20.46 43.55 -18.64
CA SER A 14 -20.41 42.75 -17.43
C SER A 14 -20.31 41.27 -17.79
N CYS A 15 -19.14 40.65 -17.61
CA CYS A 15 -19.03 39.20 -17.61
C CYS A 15 -19.99 38.62 -16.55
N PRO A 16 -20.84 37.64 -16.87
CA PRO A 16 -21.64 36.96 -15.87
C PRO A 16 -20.69 36.24 -14.90
N THR A 17 -20.81 36.56 -13.61
CA THR A 17 -20.08 35.85 -12.57
C THR A 17 -20.48 34.38 -12.55
N PRO A 18 -19.53 33.43 -12.42
CA PRO A 18 -19.86 32.01 -12.26
C PRO A 18 -20.84 31.81 -11.11
N ILE A 19 -21.87 31.00 -11.34
CA ILE A 19 -22.93 30.73 -10.38
C ILE A 19 -22.37 29.74 -9.33
N PRO A 20 -22.23 30.12 -8.04
CA PRO A 20 -21.45 29.31 -7.06
C PRO A 20 -21.98 27.90 -6.80
N TRP A 21 -23.25 27.61 -7.13
CA TRP A 21 -23.86 26.29 -6.89
C TRP A 21 -23.64 25.26 -8.00
N LEU A 22 -23.05 25.63 -9.16
CA LEU A 22 -22.70 24.64 -10.20
C LEU A 22 -21.44 23.83 -9.83
N GLU A 23 -20.48 24.44 -9.12
CA GLU A 23 -19.22 23.77 -8.74
C GLU A 23 -19.38 22.84 -7.53
N ALA A 24 -20.39 23.06 -6.69
CA ALA A 24 -20.63 22.29 -5.48
C ALA A 24 -20.87 20.77 -5.71
N LYS A 25 -21.29 20.37 -6.92
CA LYS A 25 -21.52 18.95 -7.26
C LYS A 25 -20.26 18.12 -7.50
N ASN A 26 -19.10 18.74 -7.68
CA ASN A 26 -17.81 18.03 -7.84
C ASN A 26 -16.97 17.99 -6.55
N LEU A 27 -17.36 18.68 -5.47
CA LEU A 27 -16.58 18.74 -4.22
C LEU A 27 -16.72 17.48 -3.34
N SER A 28 -17.72 16.62 -3.57
CA SER A 28 -17.86 15.37 -2.80
C SER A 28 -16.80 14.32 -3.12
N ALA A 29 -16.07 14.46 -4.23
CA ALA A 29 -14.99 13.56 -4.63
C ALA A 29 -13.65 13.81 -3.91
N MET A 30 -13.57 14.81 -3.01
CA MET A 30 -12.32 15.26 -2.37
C MET A 30 -12.26 15.08 -0.85
N ALA A 31 -13.31 14.55 -0.21
CA ALA A 31 -13.21 14.13 1.18
C ALA A 31 -12.40 12.82 1.26
N PRO A 32 -11.31 12.73 2.04
CA PRO A 32 -10.61 11.46 2.22
C PRO A 32 -11.54 10.42 2.85
N GLU A 33 -11.57 9.20 2.31
CA GLU A 33 -12.33 8.09 2.90
C GLU A 33 -11.94 7.93 4.39
N PRO A 34 -12.89 7.73 5.31
CA PRO A 34 -12.59 7.59 6.73
C PRO A 34 -11.70 6.37 6.97
N VAL A 35 -10.66 6.56 7.81
CA VAL A 35 -9.75 5.48 8.20
C VAL A 35 -10.47 4.55 9.18
N ILE A 36 -10.69 3.30 8.77
CA ILE A 36 -11.36 2.26 9.58
C ILE A 36 -10.39 1.53 10.53
N GLY A 37 -9.08 1.71 10.34
CA GLY A 37 -8.04 1.16 11.19
C GLY A 37 -6.65 1.29 10.56
N LYS A 38 -5.66 0.63 11.14
CA LYS A 38 -4.29 0.59 10.60
C LYS A 38 -3.83 -0.85 10.45
N LEU A 39 -3.18 -1.14 9.33
CA LEU A 39 -2.47 -2.39 9.10
C LEU A 39 -0.99 -2.16 9.42
N SER A 40 -0.47 -2.87 10.41
CA SER A 40 0.96 -2.96 10.69
C SER A 40 1.53 -4.13 9.89
N VAL A 41 2.45 -3.86 8.97
CA VAL A 41 3.09 -4.83 8.08
C VAL A 41 4.56 -4.94 8.47
N ARG A 42 4.95 -6.02 9.13
CA ARG A 42 6.35 -6.37 9.33
C ARG A 42 6.87 -7.04 8.06
N VAL A 43 7.79 -6.39 7.37
CA VAL A 43 8.55 -6.98 6.27
C VAL A 43 9.72 -7.73 6.87
N VAL A 44 9.62 -9.05 7.00
CA VAL A 44 10.60 -9.85 7.77
C VAL A 44 11.87 -10.04 6.95
N ARG A 45 11.75 -10.69 5.78
CA ARG A 45 12.90 -11.02 4.93
C ARG A 45 12.53 -11.23 3.47
N GLY A 46 13.50 -11.02 2.59
CA GLY A 46 13.50 -11.57 1.24
C GLY A 46 14.22 -12.92 1.22
N HIS A 47 13.86 -13.78 0.29
CA HIS A 47 14.52 -15.06 0.09
C HIS A 47 14.66 -15.37 -1.40
N ASN A 48 15.91 -15.65 -1.80
CA ASN A 48 16.32 -15.93 -3.18
C ASN A 48 15.76 -14.92 -4.19
N LEU A 49 15.89 -13.63 -3.88
CA LEU A 49 15.53 -12.55 -4.79
C LEU A 49 16.39 -12.63 -6.06
N VAL A 50 15.83 -12.16 -7.18
CA VAL A 50 16.60 -11.99 -8.42
C VAL A 50 17.81 -11.08 -8.18
N ILE A 51 18.89 -11.25 -8.94
CA ILE A 51 20.00 -10.30 -8.99
C ILE A 51 19.70 -9.34 -10.14
N ALA A 52 19.48 -8.06 -9.83
CA ALA A 52 19.12 -7.08 -10.86
C ALA A 52 20.37 -6.61 -11.64
N ASP A 53 21.47 -6.28 -10.95
CA ASP A 53 22.73 -5.86 -11.56
C ASP A 53 23.62 -7.07 -11.99
N PRO A 54 23.81 -7.32 -13.30
CA PRO A 54 24.66 -8.41 -13.79
C PRO A 54 26.16 -8.12 -13.69
N LEU A 55 26.56 -6.86 -13.43
CA LEU A 55 27.96 -6.43 -13.37
C LEU A 55 28.55 -6.61 -11.96
N THR A 56 27.82 -6.24 -10.90
CA THR A 56 28.27 -6.52 -9.53
C THR A 56 27.89 -7.92 -9.05
N HIS A 57 26.98 -8.62 -9.74
CA HIS A 57 26.37 -9.88 -9.30
C HIS A 57 25.72 -9.79 -7.91
N THR A 58 25.28 -8.60 -7.52
CA THR A 58 24.66 -8.32 -6.23
C THR A 58 23.50 -7.34 -6.41
N SER A 59 22.63 -7.26 -5.40
CA SER A 59 21.58 -6.24 -5.31
C SER A 59 21.54 -5.66 -3.91
N ASP A 60 21.15 -4.40 -3.80
CA ASP A 60 20.85 -3.63 -2.59
C ASP A 60 19.31 -3.52 -2.42
N PRO A 61 18.57 -4.62 -2.14
CA PRO A 61 17.11 -4.61 -2.20
C PRO A 61 16.40 -3.84 -1.07
N TYR A 62 15.28 -3.23 -1.42
CA TYR A 62 14.26 -2.71 -0.51
C TYR A 62 12.84 -3.01 -1.01
N VAL A 63 11.85 -2.90 -0.12
CA VAL A 63 10.44 -3.16 -0.42
C VAL A 63 9.63 -1.87 -0.29
N VAL A 64 8.75 -1.62 -1.26
CA VAL A 64 7.71 -0.59 -1.22
C VAL A 64 6.36 -1.27 -1.06
N LEU A 65 5.55 -0.78 -0.12
CA LEU A 65 4.14 -1.12 -0.01
C LEU A 65 3.28 0.04 -0.51
N CYS A 66 2.39 -0.25 -1.45
CA CYS A 66 1.46 0.70 -2.05
C CYS A 66 0.02 0.33 -1.68
N TYR A 67 -0.74 1.26 -1.08
CA TYR A 67 -2.15 1.08 -0.76
C TYR A 67 -2.94 2.36 -1.12
N GLY A 68 -3.68 2.29 -2.24
CA GLY A 68 -4.25 3.48 -2.86
C GLY A 68 -3.14 4.45 -3.31
N SER A 69 -3.20 5.69 -2.85
CA SER A 69 -2.14 6.70 -3.05
C SER A 69 -1.00 6.64 -2.02
N GLN A 70 -1.14 5.82 -0.96
CA GLN A 70 -0.17 5.75 0.13
C GLN A 70 1.00 4.85 -0.27
N LYS A 71 2.23 5.31 -0.03
CA LYS A 71 3.47 4.54 -0.23
C LYS A 71 4.35 4.61 1.02
N VAL A 72 4.86 3.47 1.45
CA VAL A 72 5.84 3.33 2.54
C VAL A 72 6.92 2.33 2.13
N LYS A 73 8.17 2.53 2.54
CA LYS A 73 9.30 1.66 2.15
C LYS A 73 10.15 1.20 3.33
N THR A 74 10.79 0.04 3.18
CA THR A 74 11.78 -0.49 4.13
C THR A 74 13.12 0.27 4.06
N SER A 75 14.02 -0.07 4.98
CA SER A 75 15.46 0.10 4.81
C SER A 75 15.97 -0.66 3.57
N VAL A 76 17.15 -0.26 3.11
CA VAL A 76 17.89 -0.87 1.99
C VAL A 76 18.94 -1.82 2.55
N GLN A 77 19.00 -3.05 2.03
CA GLN A 77 19.88 -4.11 2.54
C GLN A 77 20.95 -4.45 1.51
N LYS A 78 22.15 -3.94 1.72
CA LYS A 78 23.19 -3.93 0.67
C LYS A 78 23.77 -5.30 0.36
N LYS A 79 23.97 -5.55 -0.94
CA LYS A 79 24.61 -6.73 -1.55
C LYS A 79 24.08 -8.05 -1.05
N ASN A 80 22.76 -8.18 -0.93
CA ASN A 80 22.12 -9.30 -0.27
C ASN A 80 20.80 -9.73 -0.93
N ALA A 81 20.83 -10.80 -1.72
CA ALA A 81 19.63 -11.44 -2.31
C ALA A 81 18.77 -12.24 -1.29
N ASN A 82 19.17 -12.29 -0.01
CA ASN A 82 18.41 -12.84 1.12
C ASN A 82 18.34 -11.82 2.27
N PRO A 83 17.78 -10.62 2.04
CA PRO A 83 17.80 -9.51 2.98
C PRO A 83 16.95 -9.78 4.23
N LEU A 84 17.43 -9.35 5.40
CA LEU A 84 16.71 -9.42 6.67
C LEU A 84 16.30 -8.01 7.11
N TRP A 85 15.20 -7.49 6.57
CA TRP A 85 14.74 -6.13 6.89
C TRP A 85 14.20 -6.02 8.33
N ASN A 86 13.27 -6.89 8.73
CA ASN A 86 12.49 -6.82 9.98
C ASN A 86 11.72 -5.50 10.24
N ASP A 87 11.73 -4.57 9.28
CA ASP A 87 11.07 -3.27 9.33
C ASP A 87 9.55 -3.40 9.49
N VAL A 88 8.96 -2.46 10.25
CA VAL A 88 7.51 -2.40 10.48
C VAL A 88 6.96 -1.15 9.80
N LEU A 89 6.13 -1.36 8.77
CA LEU A 89 5.50 -0.32 7.98
C LEU A 89 4.02 -0.25 8.33
N VAL A 90 3.46 0.94 8.52
CA VAL A 90 2.06 1.12 8.96
C VAL A 90 1.25 1.81 7.88
N LEU A 91 0.16 1.16 7.46
CA LEU A 91 -0.77 1.64 6.45
C LEU A 91 -2.14 1.95 7.07
N PRO A 92 -2.58 3.22 7.10
CA PRO A 92 -3.98 3.59 7.29
C PRO A 92 -4.90 2.91 6.27
N VAL A 93 -5.86 2.12 6.74
CA VAL A 93 -6.82 1.38 5.90
C VAL A 93 -8.14 2.15 5.88
N THR A 94 -8.67 2.40 4.69
CA THR A 94 -9.99 3.04 4.50
C THR A 94 -11.03 2.06 3.95
N ASN A 95 -10.58 1.08 3.16
CA ASN A 95 -11.39 0.01 2.60
C ASN A 95 -10.59 -1.31 2.60
N PRO A 96 -11.02 -2.36 3.33
CA PRO A 96 -10.25 -3.58 3.53
C PRO A 96 -10.21 -4.48 2.29
N THR A 97 -11.11 -4.25 1.32
CA THR A 97 -11.17 -5.03 0.06
C THR A 97 -10.19 -4.52 -1.01
N LYS A 98 -9.63 -3.32 -0.82
CA LYS A 98 -8.53 -2.82 -1.65
C LYS A 98 -7.25 -3.60 -1.28
N PRO A 99 -6.55 -4.25 -2.24
CA PRO A 99 -5.32 -4.98 -1.95
C PRO A 99 -4.17 -4.02 -1.61
N VAL A 100 -3.19 -4.51 -0.86
CA VAL A 100 -1.88 -3.87 -0.71
C VAL A 100 -0.96 -4.46 -1.78
N LYS A 101 -0.34 -3.60 -2.59
CA LYS A 101 0.71 -4.01 -3.52
C LYS A 101 2.06 -3.97 -2.82
N LEU A 102 2.91 -4.92 -3.17
CA LEU A 102 4.28 -5.03 -2.74
C LEU A 102 5.16 -5.01 -3.99
N GLU A 103 6.11 -4.10 -4.03
CA GLU A 103 7.08 -3.95 -5.12
C GLU A 103 8.48 -4.02 -4.49
N VAL A 104 9.36 -4.88 -5.03
CA VAL A 104 10.76 -4.97 -4.61
C VAL A 104 11.62 -4.24 -5.63
N PHE A 105 12.62 -3.49 -5.17
CA PHE A 105 13.52 -2.70 -6.00
C PHE A 105 14.96 -2.84 -5.53
N ASP A 106 15.90 -2.70 -6.47
CA ASP A 106 17.34 -2.59 -6.23
C ASP A 106 17.71 -1.09 -6.10
N GLU A 107 18.31 -0.65 -4.99
CA GLU A 107 18.67 0.78 -4.81
C GLU A 107 19.92 1.14 -5.60
N ASP A 108 19.76 1.98 -6.62
CA ASP A 108 20.82 2.34 -7.55
C ASP A 108 21.28 3.79 -7.36
N LYS A 109 22.59 4.03 -7.27
CA LYS A 109 23.11 5.36 -6.86
C LYS A 109 23.16 6.41 -7.97
N PHE A 110 23.15 5.97 -9.22
CA PHE A 110 23.41 6.82 -10.39
C PHE A 110 22.42 6.60 -11.54
N THR A 111 21.47 5.70 -11.33
CA THR A 111 20.50 5.17 -12.30
C THR A 111 19.11 5.15 -11.63
N ALA A 112 18.08 4.71 -12.36
CA ALA A 112 16.77 4.49 -11.76
C ALA A 112 16.73 3.08 -11.14
N ASP A 113 16.11 2.96 -9.96
CA ASP A 113 16.02 1.70 -9.21
C ASP A 113 15.35 0.58 -10.04
N ASP A 114 16.03 -0.55 -10.21
CA ASP A 114 15.53 -1.68 -11.02
C ASP A 114 14.46 -2.48 -10.28
N SER A 115 13.43 -2.93 -11.00
CA SER A 115 12.35 -3.72 -10.39
C SER A 115 12.75 -5.18 -10.21
N MET A 116 12.73 -5.63 -8.95
CA MET A 116 13.05 -7.00 -8.53
C MET A 116 11.79 -7.87 -8.31
N GLY A 117 10.66 -7.46 -8.89
CA GLY A 117 9.40 -8.22 -8.89
C GLY A 117 8.32 -7.68 -7.97
N VAL A 118 7.10 -8.18 -8.18
CA VAL A 118 5.87 -7.66 -7.56
C VAL A 118 5.03 -8.75 -6.91
N ALA A 119 4.29 -8.38 -5.87
CA ALA A 119 3.25 -9.20 -5.25
C ALA A 119 2.05 -8.35 -4.78
N GLU A 120 0.91 -8.98 -4.51
CA GLU A 120 -0.24 -8.32 -3.87
C GLU A 120 -0.84 -9.23 -2.79
N PHE A 121 -1.39 -8.62 -1.74
CA PHE A 121 -2.10 -9.34 -0.68
C PHE A 121 -3.34 -8.56 -0.19
N ASN A 122 -4.33 -9.28 0.31
CA ASN A 122 -5.59 -8.71 0.78
C ASN A 122 -5.55 -8.45 2.28
N VAL A 123 -6.23 -7.38 2.71
CA VAL A 123 -6.36 -7.01 4.13
C VAL A 123 -7.60 -7.64 4.78
N THR A 124 -8.61 -7.98 3.96
CA THR A 124 -9.91 -8.51 4.37
C THR A 124 -9.84 -9.61 5.43
N ASP A 125 -8.95 -10.60 5.29
CA ASP A 125 -8.89 -11.74 6.21
C ASP A 125 -8.39 -11.35 7.62
N THR A 126 -7.41 -10.44 7.71
CA THR A 126 -6.96 -9.88 8.99
C THR A 126 -8.03 -8.95 9.58
N TYR A 127 -8.69 -8.14 8.75
CA TYR A 127 -9.76 -7.22 9.17
C TYR A 127 -11.00 -7.94 9.70
N ASP A 128 -11.45 -8.99 9.01
CA ASP A 128 -12.60 -9.79 9.39
C ASP A 128 -12.37 -10.50 10.72
N ALA A 129 -11.17 -11.06 10.92
CA ALA A 129 -10.76 -11.63 12.19
C ALA A 129 -10.68 -10.58 13.33
N ALA A 130 -10.30 -9.34 13.03
CA ALA A 130 -10.22 -8.27 14.03
C ALA A 130 -11.58 -7.74 14.54
N LYS A 131 -12.69 -8.08 13.84
CA LYS A 131 -14.07 -7.80 14.28
C LYS A 131 -14.66 -8.89 15.19
N LEU A 132 -13.97 -10.03 15.36
CA LEU A 132 -14.45 -11.11 16.22
C LEU A 132 -14.22 -10.77 17.70
N ASP A 133 -15.15 -11.16 18.59
CA ASP A 133 -14.90 -11.06 20.04
C ASP A 133 -13.99 -12.20 20.50
N LEU A 134 -12.68 -11.92 20.52
CA LEU A 134 -11.62 -12.87 20.86
C LEU A 134 -11.13 -12.74 22.31
N LYS A 135 -11.83 -12.00 23.18
CA LYS A 135 -11.44 -11.79 24.60
C LYS A 135 -11.27 -13.08 25.41
N HIS A 136 -11.92 -14.15 24.98
CA HIS A 136 -11.86 -15.47 25.61
C HIS A 136 -11.13 -16.53 24.75
N ALA A 137 -10.55 -16.13 23.61
CA ALA A 137 -9.76 -17.04 22.77
C ALA A 137 -8.39 -17.30 23.42
N SER A 138 -7.99 -18.57 23.45
CA SER A 138 -6.64 -18.98 23.86
C SER A 138 -5.58 -18.40 22.92
N ASP A 139 -4.38 -18.12 23.46
CA ASP A 139 -3.24 -17.76 22.63
C ASP A 139 -2.92 -18.85 21.59
N GLY A 140 -2.52 -18.44 20.39
CA GLY A 140 -2.26 -19.34 19.26
C GLY A 140 -3.51 -19.86 18.54
N THR A 141 -4.73 -19.44 18.91
CA THR A 141 -5.97 -19.87 18.23
C THR A 141 -5.93 -19.50 16.74
N ARG A 142 -5.93 -20.50 15.86
CA ARG A 142 -5.97 -20.29 14.41
C ARG A 142 -7.40 -20.00 13.95
N ILE A 143 -7.62 -18.78 13.45
CA ILE A 143 -8.92 -18.25 13.05
C ILE A 143 -9.25 -18.64 11.61
N LYS A 144 -8.27 -18.53 10.69
CA LYS A 144 -8.43 -18.83 9.26
C LYS A 144 -7.13 -19.34 8.66
N THR A 145 -7.24 -20.22 7.66
CA THR A 145 -6.13 -20.57 6.76
C THR A 145 -6.50 -20.17 5.33
N ILE A 146 -5.57 -19.52 4.64
CA ILE A 146 -5.65 -19.16 3.23
C ILE A 146 -4.58 -19.96 2.50
N TYR A 147 -4.99 -20.68 1.45
CA TYR A 147 -4.11 -21.55 0.68
C TYR A 147 -3.61 -20.86 -0.61
N PRO A 148 -2.43 -21.24 -1.13
CA PRO A 148 -2.01 -20.89 -2.47
C PRO A 148 -3.05 -21.29 -3.53
N VAL A 149 -3.44 -20.35 -4.38
CA VAL A 149 -4.28 -20.59 -5.56
C VAL A 149 -3.74 -19.75 -6.72
N GLY A 150 -4.01 -20.15 -7.98
CA GLY A 150 -3.42 -19.52 -9.16
C GLY A 150 -3.68 -18.02 -9.33
N THR A 151 -4.66 -17.46 -8.61
CA THR A 151 -5.00 -16.02 -8.62
C THR A 151 -4.30 -15.19 -7.54
N ASN A 152 -3.76 -15.80 -6.48
CA ASN A 152 -3.06 -15.06 -5.41
C ASN A 152 -1.53 -15.09 -5.60
N TYR A 153 -0.80 -14.61 -4.60
CA TYR A 153 0.66 -14.55 -4.57
C TYR A 153 1.27 -15.42 -3.46
N LEU A 154 0.47 -16.26 -2.80
CA LEU A 154 0.97 -17.06 -1.68
C LEU A 154 1.92 -18.16 -2.17
N GLY A 155 3.13 -18.19 -1.62
CA GLY A 155 4.11 -19.27 -1.81
C GLY A 155 3.92 -20.45 -0.84
N GLY A 156 2.99 -20.34 0.12
CA GLY A 156 2.66 -21.36 1.12
C GLY A 156 1.37 -20.99 1.86
N GLU A 157 0.96 -21.82 2.82
CA GLU A 157 -0.22 -21.52 3.65
C GLU A 157 -0.04 -20.22 4.45
N SER A 158 -1.08 -19.39 4.50
CA SER A 158 -1.14 -18.17 5.30
C SER A 158 -2.17 -18.35 6.41
N HIS A 159 -1.78 -18.19 7.67
CA HIS A 159 -2.66 -18.39 8.82
C HIS A 159 -2.98 -17.06 9.50
N VAL A 160 -4.28 -16.76 9.64
CA VAL A 160 -4.77 -15.71 10.55
C VAL A 160 -4.98 -16.34 11.91
N SER A 161 -4.36 -15.78 12.95
CA SER A 161 -4.34 -16.33 14.31
C SER A 161 -4.52 -15.25 15.36
N TRP A 162 -5.09 -15.61 16.50
CA TRP A 162 -5.02 -14.82 17.72
C TRP A 162 -3.69 -15.11 18.43
N LYS A 163 -2.83 -14.09 18.57
CA LYS A 163 -1.51 -14.19 19.21
C LYS A 163 -1.27 -12.96 20.09
N ASN A 164 -0.90 -13.16 21.36
CA ASN A 164 -0.57 -12.12 22.35
C ASN A 164 -1.62 -10.99 22.45
N GLY A 165 -2.91 -11.33 22.42
CA GLY A 165 -4.00 -10.37 22.48
C GLY A 165 -4.26 -9.59 21.18
N LYS A 166 -3.74 -10.07 20.05
CA LYS A 166 -3.85 -9.43 18.74
C LYS A 166 -4.20 -10.42 17.63
N VAL A 167 -4.77 -9.91 16.54
CA VAL A 167 -4.92 -10.66 15.29
C VAL A 167 -3.66 -10.50 14.45
N VAL A 168 -3.04 -11.63 14.12
CA VAL A 168 -1.79 -11.73 13.36
C VAL A 168 -1.99 -12.63 12.15
N GLN A 169 -1.50 -12.22 10.98
CA GLN A 169 -1.46 -13.06 9.77
C GLN A 169 -0.02 -13.20 9.26
N ASP A 170 0.47 -14.43 9.18
CA ASP A 170 1.79 -14.73 8.62
C ASP A 170 1.66 -15.08 7.12
N LEU A 171 2.47 -14.46 6.25
CA LEU A 171 2.45 -14.70 4.79
C LEU A 171 3.85 -14.96 4.23
N ILE A 172 3.90 -15.82 3.20
CA ILE A 172 5.02 -15.93 2.27
C ILE A 172 4.49 -15.56 0.89
N LEU A 173 4.97 -14.45 0.31
CA LEU A 173 4.56 -14.00 -1.01
C LEU A 173 5.63 -14.37 -2.04
N LYS A 174 5.25 -15.11 -3.09
CA LYS A 174 6.10 -15.36 -4.26
C LYS A 174 5.98 -14.18 -5.22
N LEU A 175 7.11 -13.61 -5.62
CA LEU A 175 7.15 -12.50 -6.57
C LEU A 175 6.78 -12.98 -7.98
N LYS A 176 6.13 -12.11 -8.75
CA LYS A 176 5.86 -12.27 -10.18
C LYS A 176 6.65 -11.23 -10.98
N ASN A 177 6.71 -11.43 -12.30
CA ASN A 177 7.51 -10.68 -13.27
C ASN A 177 9.04 -10.81 -13.08
N VAL A 178 9.47 -11.81 -12.32
CA VAL A 178 10.88 -12.19 -12.11
C VAL A 178 10.99 -13.72 -11.99
N ASP A 179 12.16 -14.27 -12.29
CA ASP A 179 12.41 -15.72 -12.27
C ASP A 179 12.43 -16.32 -10.85
N SER A 180 12.84 -15.52 -9.86
CA SER A 180 12.93 -15.95 -8.47
C SER A 180 12.65 -14.81 -7.49
N GLY A 181 12.30 -15.18 -6.27
CA GLY A 181 12.11 -14.25 -5.16
C GLY A 181 10.84 -14.55 -4.37
N SER A 182 10.97 -14.45 -3.06
CA SER A 182 9.83 -14.43 -2.15
C SER A 182 10.08 -13.46 -1.00
N VAL A 183 9.01 -12.89 -0.46
CA VAL A 183 9.05 -11.99 0.70
C VAL A 183 8.18 -12.57 1.81
N VAL A 184 8.74 -12.67 3.01
CA VAL A 184 8.04 -13.11 4.21
C VAL A 184 7.52 -11.90 4.96
N LEU A 185 6.21 -11.87 5.22
CA LEU A 185 5.51 -10.80 5.92
C LEU A 185 4.80 -11.32 7.16
N GLN A 186 4.60 -10.43 8.13
CA GLN A 186 3.63 -10.61 9.20
C GLN A 186 2.75 -9.37 9.31
N LEU A 187 1.43 -9.56 9.25
CA LEU A 187 0.43 -8.52 9.40
C LEU A 187 -0.10 -8.52 10.84
N GLU A 188 -0.38 -7.33 11.37
CA GLU A 188 -1.09 -7.11 12.62
C GLU A 188 -2.14 -6.02 12.38
N TRP A 189 -3.40 -6.26 12.76
CA TRP A 189 -4.43 -5.22 12.74
C TRP A 189 -4.34 -4.35 14.00
N VAL A 190 -4.26 -3.04 13.80
CA VAL A 190 -4.18 -2.04 14.87
C VAL A 190 -5.44 -1.19 14.85
N HIS A 191 -6.26 -1.35 15.89
CA HIS A 191 -7.46 -0.55 16.12
C HIS A 191 -7.12 0.92 16.36
N VAL A 192 -7.93 1.83 15.80
CA VAL A 192 -7.80 3.28 16.02
C VAL A 192 -8.84 3.70 17.05
N PRO A 193 -8.45 4.28 18.21
CA PRO A 193 -9.40 4.72 19.22
C PRO A 193 -10.45 5.69 18.64
N GLY A 194 -11.73 5.44 18.94
CA GLY A 194 -12.86 6.22 18.43
C GLY A 194 -13.40 5.77 17.07
N VAL A 195 -12.81 4.75 16.44
CA VAL A 195 -13.31 4.13 15.21
C VAL A 195 -13.88 2.75 15.52
N THR A 196 -15.20 2.60 15.46
CA THR A 196 -15.85 1.29 15.65
C THR A 196 -15.51 0.35 14.49
N LEU A 197 -15.19 -0.91 14.81
CA LEU A 197 -14.96 -2.00 13.85
C LEU A 197 -16.26 -2.74 13.50
#